data_AF-W5MBM2-F1
#
_entry.id   AF-W5MBM2-F1
#
_cell.length_a   1.000
_cell.length_b   1.000
_cell.length_c   1.000
_cell.angle_alpha   90.00
_cell.angle_beta   90.00
_cell.angle_gamma   90.00
#
_symmetry.space_group_name_H-M   'P 1'
#
loop_
_entity.id
_entity.type
_entity.pdbx_description
1 polymer ?
#
loop_
_entity_poly.entity_id
_entity_poly.type
_entity_poly.pdbx_seq_one_letter_code
_entity_poly.pdbx_strand_id
1 'polypeptide(L)'
;FSETFETLIRHAENHTNTLFRTTYRNMAADAAGSVKELFTDVGLFVLGSEVSVEDFVNRFFDSLFPLVYNHLINPGLTDITINYAECIRMTRRDLNPFGNFPKLAVGQIGRSMLPGRVFLQALNLGIEVINTTDHLQYTKECKRALLKMQYCPHCQGLTQSKPCMGYCLNVIRGCLANMAEIDSHWREYVRSLEEVSNSMHGSYDVEQVLLNLHSLVNDAIMHAQINGPKLSAMYTPEEVFKNKVERCRSHKNVRLNAKDLVSLKVPPRNTEESLASRRKEFINSLRLYQTFYAGLADHLCVSELASSDGLSCWNGADVVKRFYVLIV
;
A
#
# COMPACT_ATOMS: atom_id res chain seq x y z
N PHE A 1 -8.70 -1.70 -1.87
CA PHE A 1 -7.50 -1.83 -1.00
C PHE A 1 -7.10 -0.51 -0.36
N SER A 2 -6.93 0.58 -1.11
CA SER A 2 -6.55 1.91 -0.58
C SER A 2 -7.41 2.35 0.60
N GLU A 3 -8.74 2.29 0.50
CA GLU A 3 -9.69 2.59 1.59
C GLU A 3 -9.43 1.78 2.88
N THR A 4 -9.02 0.51 2.75
CA THR A 4 -8.70 -0.37 3.89
C THR A 4 -7.38 0.05 4.53
N PHE A 5 -6.39 0.46 3.74
CA PHE A 5 -5.14 1.05 4.25
C PHE A 5 -5.38 2.40 4.95
N GLU A 6 -6.15 3.31 4.34
CA GLU A 6 -6.53 4.60 4.94
C GLU A 6 -7.27 4.40 6.27
N THR A 7 -8.19 3.44 6.30
CA THR A 7 -8.96 3.10 7.52
C THR A 7 -8.06 2.49 8.59
N LEU A 8 -7.13 1.62 8.23
CA LEU A 8 -6.13 1.06 9.15
C LEU A 8 -5.20 2.13 9.73
N ILE A 9 -4.71 3.05 8.88
CA ILE A 9 -3.87 4.20 9.29
C ILE A 9 -4.65 5.09 10.28
N ARG A 10 -5.91 5.41 9.97
CA ARG A 10 -6.82 6.16 10.87
C ARG A 10 -7.02 5.46 12.21
N HIS A 11 -7.11 4.13 12.25
CA HIS A 11 -7.20 3.38 13.51
C HIS A 11 -5.90 3.47 14.32
N ALA A 12 -4.74 3.35 13.68
CA ALA A 12 -3.44 3.48 14.33
C ALA A 12 -3.17 4.91 14.85
N GLU A 13 -3.59 5.94 14.10
CA GLU A 13 -3.58 7.34 14.55
C GLU A 13 -4.47 7.51 15.80
N ASN A 14 -5.69 6.96 15.78
CA ASN A 14 -6.61 7.02 16.91
C ASN A 14 -6.08 6.28 18.15
N HIS A 15 -5.44 5.11 18.00
CA HIS A 15 -4.79 4.40 19.11
C HIS A 15 -3.65 5.22 19.71
N THR A 16 -2.82 5.84 18.87
CA THR A 16 -1.69 6.67 19.32
C THR A 16 -2.18 7.95 20.01
N ASN A 17 -3.18 8.64 19.44
CA ASN A 17 -3.85 9.77 20.10
C ASN A 17 -4.54 9.36 21.42
N THR A 18 -5.09 8.15 21.50
CA THR A 18 -5.71 7.63 22.73
C THR A 18 -4.67 7.45 23.83
N LEU A 19 -3.49 6.87 23.53
CA LEU A 19 -2.37 6.77 24.47
C LEU A 19 -2.00 8.13 25.08
N PHE A 20 -1.87 9.17 24.26
CA PHE A 20 -1.58 10.51 24.77
C PHE A 20 -2.72 11.04 25.66
N ARG A 21 -3.98 10.86 25.25
CA ARG A 21 -5.16 11.30 26.02
C ARG A 21 -5.38 10.52 27.31
N THR A 22 -4.93 9.27 27.43
CA THR A 22 -5.11 8.46 28.65
C THR A 22 -3.93 8.58 29.59
N THR A 23 -2.72 8.28 29.10
CA THR A 23 -1.47 8.17 29.87
C THR A 23 -0.73 9.49 29.99
N TYR A 24 -0.61 10.25 28.90
CA TYR A 24 0.25 11.43 28.80
C TYR A 24 -0.53 12.75 28.64
N ARG A 25 -1.61 12.91 29.43
CA ARG A 25 -2.63 13.97 29.30
C ARG A 25 -2.07 15.37 29.10
N ASN A 26 -1.02 15.72 29.85
CA ASN A 26 -0.41 17.06 29.84
C ASN A 26 0.30 17.40 28.52
N MET A 27 0.61 16.40 27.68
CA MET A 27 1.24 16.56 26.37
C MET A 27 0.27 16.30 25.21
N ALA A 28 -0.99 15.94 25.49
CA ALA A 28 -1.88 15.35 24.50
C ALA A 28 -2.38 16.33 23.43
N ALA A 29 -2.48 17.62 23.75
CA ALA A 29 -2.85 18.64 22.78
C ALA A 29 -1.68 18.91 21.81
N ASP A 30 -0.47 19.10 22.33
CA ASP A 30 0.72 19.43 21.54
C ASP A 30 1.23 18.23 20.71
N ALA A 31 1.12 17.01 21.24
CA ALA A 31 1.49 15.79 20.52
C ALA A 31 0.56 15.47 19.34
N ALA A 32 -0.72 15.88 19.39
CA ALA A 32 -1.73 15.50 18.39
C ALA A 32 -1.34 15.91 16.95
N GLY A 33 -0.72 17.09 16.78
CA GLY A 33 -0.21 17.53 15.48
C GLY A 33 0.89 16.62 14.93
N SER A 34 1.85 16.24 15.78
CA SER A 34 2.96 15.34 15.41
C SER A 34 2.48 13.93 15.10
N VAL A 35 1.49 13.41 15.86
CA VAL A 35 0.85 12.13 15.60
C VAL A 35 0.16 12.15 14.23
N LYS A 36 -0.62 13.19 13.94
CA LYS A 36 -1.30 13.33 12.64
C LYS A 36 -0.31 13.44 11.47
N GLU A 37 0.78 14.20 11.60
CA GLU A 37 1.84 14.29 10.58
C GLU A 37 2.43 12.91 10.28
N LEU A 38 2.83 12.16 11.32
CA LEU A 38 3.38 10.80 11.18
C LEU A 38 2.46 9.86 10.39
N PHE A 39 1.16 9.81 10.73
CA PHE A 39 0.23 8.91 10.04
C PHE A 39 -0.16 9.40 8.64
N THR A 40 -0.10 10.73 8.39
CA THR A 40 -0.23 11.29 7.04
C THR A 40 0.96 10.85 6.16
N ASP A 41 2.19 10.97 6.65
CA ASP A 41 3.40 10.55 5.94
C ASP A 41 3.43 9.03 5.68
N VAL A 42 2.96 8.21 6.63
CA VAL A 42 2.76 6.76 6.43
C VAL A 42 1.77 6.49 5.29
N GLY A 43 0.66 7.23 5.21
CA GLY A 43 -0.29 7.13 4.11
C GLY A 43 0.33 7.50 2.76
N LEU A 44 1.02 8.63 2.69
CA LEU A 44 1.74 9.07 1.50
C LEU A 44 2.78 8.04 1.05
N PHE A 45 3.54 7.45 1.97
CA PHE A 45 4.51 6.39 1.67
C PHE A 45 3.86 5.17 1.01
N VAL A 46 2.78 4.67 1.60
CA VAL A 46 2.05 3.47 1.13
C VAL A 46 1.38 3.73 -0.23
N LEU A 47 0.83 4.92 -0.43
CA LEU A 47 0.21 5.35 -1.70
C LEU A 47 1.22 5.69 -2.81
N GLY A 48 2.53 5.58 -2.53
CA GLY A 48 3.57 5.65 -3.56
C GLY A 48 4.34 6.97 -3.64
N SER A 49 4.15 7.92 -2.71
CA SER A 49 4.95 9.15 -2.65
C SER A 49 6.41 8.88 -2.30
N GLU A 50 7.31 9.74 -2.76
CA GLU A 50 8.76 9.69 -2.46
C GLU A 50 9.08 10.32 -1.09
N VAL A 51 8.44 9.82 -0.03
CA VAL A 51 8.76 10.18 1.35
C VAL A 51 9.67 9.13 1.99
N SER A 52 10.64 9.56 2.78
CA SER A 52 11.57 8.68 3.48
C SER A 52 11.01 8.26 4.84
N VAL A 53 10.95 6.94 5.08
CA VAL A 53 10.56 6.37 6.38
C VAL A 53 11.50 6.80 7.50
N GLU A 54 12.80 6.94 7.20
CA GLU A 54 13.75 7.45 8.17
C GLU A 54 13.43 8.90 8.55
N ASP A 55 13.09 9.75 7.58
CA ASP A 55 12.87 11.17 7.83
C ASP A 55 11.57 11.44 8.60
N PHE A 56 10.43 10.85 8.21
CA PHE A 56 9.18 11.12 8.92
C PHE A 56 9.15 10.54 10.34
N VAL A 57 9.76 9.37 10.56
CA VAL A 57 9.90 8.80 11.90
C VAL A 57 10.85 9.65 12.74
N ASN A 58 11.96 10.12 12.18
CA ASN A 58 12.85 11.03 12.91
C ASN A 58 12.15 12.37 13.22
N ARG A 59 11.41 12.98 12.28
CA ARG A 59 10.62 14.20 12.52
C ARG A 59 9.64 14.03 13.68
N PHE A 60 8.93 12.90 13.73
CA PHE A 60 8.03 12.59 14.84
C PHE A 60 8.76 12.55 16.20
N PHE A 61 9.89 11.83 16.30
CA PHE A 61 10.67 11.77 17.54
C PHE A 61 11.37 13.09 17.88
N ASP A 62 11.78 13.88 16.87
CA ASP A 62 12.29 15.24 17.03
C ASP A 62 11.22 16.14 17.67
N SER A 63 9.98 16.11 17.17
CA SER A 63 8.87 16.91 17.71
C SER A 63 8.35 16.40 19.07
N LEU A 64 8.45 15.10 19.34
CA LEU A 64 8.07 14.50 20.62
C LEU A 64 9.07 14.81 21.76
N PHE A 65 10.36 15.00 21.45
CA PHE A 65 11.39 15.16 22.49
C PHE A 65 11.18 16.37 23.41
N PRO A 66 10.92 17.61 22.92
CA PRO A 66 10.64 18.75 23.78
C PRO A 66 9.49 18.49 24.76
N LEU A 67 8.42 17.82 24.33
CA LEU A 67 7.28 17.50 25.18
C LEU A 67 7.71 16.56 26.32
N VAL A 68 8.34 15.43 25.97
CA VAL A 68 8.82 14.43 26.94
C VAL A 68 9.84 15.03 27.90
N TYR A 69 10.77 15.85 27.40
CA TYR A 69 11.76 16.53 28.22
C TYR A 69 11.10 17.46 29.23
N ASN A 70 10.21 18.34 28.78
CA ASN A 70 9.58 19.37 29.61
C ASN A 70 8.58 18.80 30.62
N HIS A 71 7.83 17.75 30.29
CA HIS A 71 6.77 17.23 31.17
C HIS A 71 7.17 16.01 32.01
N LEU A 72 8.17 15.21 31.59
CA LEU A 72 8.54 13.95 32.25
C LEU A 72 9.97 13.91 32.77
N ILE A 73 10.91 14.64 32.15
CA ILE A 73 12.34 14.64 32.57
C ILE A 73 12.66 15.85 33.45
N ASN A 74 12.17 17.04 33.10
CA ASN A 74 12.45 18.29 33.82
C ASN A 74 11.19 19.17 34.00
N PRO A 75 10.20 18.73 34.82
CA PRO A 75 8.91 19.42 35.00
C PRO A 75 8.97 20.78 35.73
N GLY A 76 10.16 21.27 36.10
CA GLY A 76 10.33 22.56 36.79
C GLY A 76 10.40 23.79 35.88
N LEU A 77 10.31 23.63 34.56
CA LEU A 77 10.48 24.72 33.57
C LEU A 77 9.15 25.37 33.16
N THR A 78 8.62 26.24 34.03
CA THR A 78 7.40 27.02 33.78
C THR A 78 7.65 28.31 32.97
N ASP A 79 8.17 28.19 31.75
CA ASP A 79 8.01 29.15 30.62
C ASP A 79 8.90 28.69 29.44
N ILE A 80 8.38 27.78 28.62
CA ILE A 80 9.08 27.29 27.42
C ILE A 80 8.85 28.26 26.27
N THR A 81 9.88 29.00 25.86
CA THR A 81 9.84 29.78 24.63
C THR A 81 9.92 28.85 23.40
N ILE A 82 9.36 29.29 22.27
CA ILE A 82 9.44 28.54 21.00
C ILE A 82 10.91 28.23 20.64
N ASN A 83 11.80 29.21 20.83
CA ASN A 83 13.24 29.06 20.60
C ASN A 83 13.89 28.00 21.52
N TYR A 84 13.42 27.88 22.77
CA TYR A 84 13.89 26.85 23.69
C TYR A 84 13.46 25.46 23.20
N ALA A 85 12.19 25.29 22.80
CA ALA A 85 11.68 24.02 22.28
C ALA A 85 12.38 23.56 20.99
N GLU A 86 12.62 24.47 20.04
CA GLU A 86 13.38 24.18 18.80
C GLU A 86 14.83 23.77 19.10
N CYS A 87 15.49 24.48 20.01
CA CYS A 87 16.86 24.14 20.41
C CYS A 87 16.93 22.78 21.15
N ILE A 88 15.97 22.45 22.02
CA ILE A 88 15.83 21.09 22.60
C ILE A 88 15.64 20.05 21.49
N ARG A 89 14.74 20.30 20.53
CA ARG A 89 14.48 19.41 19.39
C ARG A 89 15.78 19.05 18.65
N MET A 90 16.60 20.05 18.32
CA MET A 90 17.87 19.84 17.63
C MET A 90 18.88 18.98 18.43
N THR A 91 18.81 18.96 19.77
CA THR A 91 19.67 18.12 20.61
C THR A 91 19.23 16.65 20.72
N ARG A 92 18.04 16.27 20.22
CA ARG A 92 17.48 14.91 20.35
C ARG A 92 18.44 13.82 19.84
N ARG A 93 19.10 14.04 18.71
CA ARG A 93 20.00 13.06 18.08
C ARG A 93 21.26 12.82 18.92
N ASP A 94 21.84 13.89 19.46
CA ASP A 94 23.03 13.83 20.31
C ASP A 94 22.76 13.15 21.66
N LEU A 95 21.62 13.48 22.27
CA LEU A 95 21.26 13.01 23.63
C LEU A 95 20.64 11.61 23.65
N ASN A 96 20.15 11.14 22.49
CA ASN A 96 19.50 9.85 22.29
C ASN A 96 18.51 9.42 23.41
N PRO A 97 17.54 10.27 23.81
CA PRO A 97 16.65 10.03 24.96
C PRO A 97 15.78 8.77 24.78
N PHE A 98 15.38 8.51 23.54
CA PHE A 98 14.55 7.37 23.14
C PHE A 98 15.36 6.10 22.81
N GLY A 99 16.66 6.06 23.09
CA GLY A 99 17.49 4.86 22.91
C GLY A 99 17.42 4.30 21.48
N ASN A 100 17.09 3.02 21.34
CA ASN A 100 16.98 2.37 20.01
C ASN A 100 15.58 2.48 19.38
N PHE A 101 14.58 3.01 20.10
CA PHE A 101 13.18 2.99 19.65
C PHE A 101 12.92 3.71 18.31
N PRO A 102 13.54 4.87 18.00
CA PRO A 102 13.39 5.49 16.68
C PRO A 102 13.88 4.60 15.54
N LYS A 103 15.01 3.90 15.72
CA LYS A 103 15.55 2.95 14.72
C LYS A 103 14.67 1.71 14.59
N LEU A 104 14.08 1.23 15.69
CA LEU A 104 13.11 0.13 15.67
C LEU A 104 11.84 0.54 14.90
N ALA A 105 11.32 1.75 15.11
CA ALA A 105 10.17 2.27 14.36
C ALA A 105 10.47 2.37 12.85
N VAL A 106 11.62 2.94 12.46
CA VAL A 106 12.06 2.96 11.04
C VAL A 106 12.13 1.54 10.46
N GLY A 107 12.74 0.61 11.19
CA GLY A 107 12.87 -0.78 10.75
C GLY A 107 11.54 -1.53 10.64
N GLN A 108 10.62 -1.35 11.58
CA GLN A 108 9.30 -1.99 11.56
C GLN A 108 8.41 -1.39 10.47
N ILE A 109 8.27 -0.06 10.42
CA ILE A 109 7.45 0.63 9.41
C ILE A 109 8.02 0.36 8.02
N GLY A 110 9.32 0.48 7.81
CA GLY A 110 9.95 0.26 6.50
C GLY A 110 9.76 -1.16 5.96
N ARG A 111 10.04 -2.19 6.77
CA ARG A 111 9.88 -3.60 6.37
C ARG A 111 8.43 -4.00 6.15
N SER A 112 7.51 -3.42 6.93
CA SER A 112 6.09 -3.74 6.89
C SER A 112 5.37 -3.04 5.74
N MET A 113 5.63 -1.74 5.55
CA MET A 113 4.93 -0.93 4.55
C MET A 113 5.44 -1.15 3.11
N LEU A 114 6.72 -1.52 2.92
CA LEU A 114 7.28 -1.66 1.57
C LEU A 114 6.56 -2.74 0.73
N PRO A 115 6.31 -3.98 1.22
CA PRO A 115 5.45 -4.94 0.51
C PRO A 115 4.04 -4.40 0.21
N GLY A 116 3.45 -3.65 1.14
CA GLY A 116 2.13 -3.02 0.94
C GLY A 116 2.12 -1.97 -0.17
N ARG A 117 3.15 -1.12 -0.23
CA ARG A 117 3.35 -0.14 -1.31
C ARG A 117 3.52 -0.83 -2.66
N VAL A 118 4.40 -1.83 -2.73
CA VAL A 118 4.64 -2.61 -3.97
C VAL A 118 3.36 -3.33 -4.41
N PHE A 119 2.60 -3.90 -3.48
CA PHE A 119 1.30 -4.53 -3.78
C PHE A 119 0.30 -3.54 -4.40
N LEU A 120 0.12 -2.34 -3.82
CA LEU A 120 -0.77 -1.33 -4.37
C LEU A 120 -0.30 -0.80 -5.74
N GLN A 121 1.01 -0.59 -5.91
CA GLN A 121 1.58 -0.18 -7.20
C GLN A 121 1.38 -1.24 -8.28
N ALA A 122 1.59 -2.52 -7.94
CA ALA A 122 1.36 -3.64 -8.84
C ALA A 122 -0.13 -3.78 -9.21
N LEU A 123 -1.07 -3.59 -8.28
CA LEU A 123 -2.51 -3.55 -8.59
C LEU A 123 -2.86 -2.45 -9.62
N ASN A 124 -2.29 -1.25 -9.47
CA ASN A 124 -2.51 -0.16 -10.42
C ASN A 124 -1.96 -0.50 -11.82
N LEU A 125 -0.77 -1.11 -11.89
CA LEU A 125 -0.20 -1.61 -13.14
C LEU A 125 -1.09 -2.71 -13.77
N GLY A 126 -1.65 -3.62 -12.98
CA GLY A 126 -2.60 -4.62 -13.46
C GLY A 126 -3.86 -4.01 -14.07
N ILE A 127 -4.40 -2.95 -13.46
CA ILE A 127 -5.52 -2.18 -14.00
C ILE A 127 -5.14 -1.50 -15.32
N GLU A 128 -3.96 -0.88 -15.39
CA GLU A 128 -3.46 -0.22 -16.61
C GLU A 128 -3.28 -1.21 -17.76
N VAL A 129 -2.70 -2.40 -17.50
CA VAL A 129 -2.56 -3.47 -18.49
C VAL A 129 -3.94 -3.92 -19.01
N ILE A 130 -4.88 -4.24 -18.11
CA ILE A 130 -6.24 -4.67 -18.50
C ILE A 130 -6.91 -3.59 -19.38
N ASN A 131 -6.92 -2.34 -18.92
CA ASN A 131 -7.53 -1.21 -19.64
C ASN A 131 -6.88 -0.97 -21.01
N THR A 132 -5.56 -1.15 -21.12
CA THR A 132 -4.84 -1.06 -22.40
C THR A 132 -5.22 -2.20 -23.35
N THR A 133 -5.39 -3.42 -22.83
CA THR A 133 -5.81 -4.58 -23.64
C THR A 133 -7.30 -4.58 -24.02
N ASP A 134 -8.16 -3.88 -23.29
CA ASP A 134 -9.58 -3.75 -23.64
C ASP A 134 -9.78 -2.93 -24.93
N HIS A 135 -8.93 -1.92 -25.17
CA HIS A 135 -9.07 -0.98 -26.28
C HIS A 135 -8.39 -1.43 -27.60
N LEU A 136 -8.51 -2.72 -27.89
CA LEU A 136 -7.76 -3.39 -28.95
C LEU A 136 -8.12 -2.96 -30.38
N GLN A 137 -7.09 -2.65 -31.16
CA GLN A 137 -7.20 -2.24 -32.56
C GLN A 137 -6.95 -3.40 -33.52
N TYR A 138 -8.03 -4.02 -34.00
CA TYR A 138 -7.95 -5.08 -35.00
C TYR A 138 -7.44 -4.60 -36.37
N THR A 139 -6.48 -5.33 -36.93
CA THR A 139 -5.94 -5.12 -38.28
C THR A 139 -7.01 -5.28 -39.37
N LYS A 140 -6.75 -4.78 -40.59
CA LYS A 140 -7.68 -4.94 -41.73
C LYS A 140 -7.82 -6.41 -42.12
N GLU A 141 -6.73 -7.15 -41.95
CA GLU A 141 -6.58 -8.58 -42.22
C GLU A 141 -7.42 -9.39 -41.23
N CYS A 142 -7.34 -9.08 -39.93
CA CYS A 142 -8.20 -9.66 -38.90
C CYS A 142 -9.68 -9.36 -39.18
N LYS A 143 -10.05 -8.10 -39.45
CA LYS A 143 -11.44 -7.71 -39.79
C LYS A 143 -11.96 -8.51 -41.00
N ARG A 144 -11.14 -8.71 -42.04
CA ARG A 144 -11.50 -9.52 -43.21
C ARG A 144 -11.62 -11.02 -42.88
N ALA A 145 -10.76 -11.55 -42.02
CA ALA A 145 -10.80 -12.94 -41.58
C ALA A 145 -12.05 -13.24 -40.74
N LEU A 146 -12.39 -12.35 -39.80
CA LEU A 146 -13.62 -12.41 -38.99
C LEU A 146 -14.87 -12.37 -39.86
N LEU A 147 -14.97 -11.43 -40.80
CA LEU A 147 -16.09 -11.34 -41.75
C LEU A 147 -16.23 -12.62 -42.59
N LYS A 148 -15.11 -13.20 -43.04
CA LYS A 148 -15.10 -14.46 -43.80
C LYS A 148 -15.51 -15.67 -42.95
N MET A 149 -15.14 -15.66 -41.67
CA MET A 149 -15.46 -16.73 -40.72
C MET A 149 -16.93 -16.72 -40.30
N GLN A 150 -17.47 -15.55 -39.98
CA GLN A 150 -18.83 -15.40 -39.44
C GLN A 150 -19.90 -15.21 -40.53
N TYR A 151 -19.67 -14.34 -41.52
CA TYR A 151 -20.77 -13.82 -42.37
C TYR A 151 -20.77 -14.35 -43.81
N CYS A 152 -19.63 -14.79 -44.37
CA CYS A 152 -19.62 -15.39 -45.71
C CYS A 152 -20.57 -16.59 -45.91
N PRO A 153 -20.82 -17.49 -44.93
CA PRO A 153 -21.83 -18.54 -45.07
C PRO A 153 -23.21 -17.97 -45.40
N HIS A 154 -23.63 -16.90 -44.72
CA HIS A 154 -24.92 -16.26 -44.93
C HIS A 154 -25.03 -15.69 -46.34
N CYS A 155 -23.95 -15.10 -46.88
CA CYS A 155 -23.90 -14.63 -48.27
C CYS A 155 -24.00 -15.75 -49.30
N GLN A 156 -23.70 -17.00 -48.92
CA GLN A 156 -23.85 -18.21 -49.75
C GLN A 156 -25.17 -18.97 -49.47
N GLY A 157 -26.07 -18.42 -48.65
CA GLY A 157 -27.32 -19.07 -48.26
C GLY A 157 -27.21 -20.09 -47.12
N LEU A 158 -26.01 -20.29 -46.55
CA LEU A 158 -25.70 -21.24 -45.49
C LEU A 158 -25.92 -20.63 -44.10
N THR A 159 -27.11 -20.06 -43.86
CA THR A 159 -27.40 -19.16 -42.72
C THR A 159 -27.40 -19.82 -41.33
N GLN A 160 -27.35 -21.15 -41.26
CA GLN A 160 -27.27 -21.92 -40.00
C GLN A 160 -25.88 -22.54 -39.74
N SER A 161 -24.89 -22.27 -40.61
CA SER A 161 -23.57 -22.87 -40.48
C SER A 161 -22.66 -22.06 -39.56
N LYS A 162 -22.25 -22.65 -38.43
CA LYS A 162 -21.18 -22.10 -37.58
C LYS A 162 -19.79 -22.49 -38.08
N PRO A 163 -18.75 -21.65 -37.88
CA PRO A 163 -17.37 -22.01 -38.21
C PRO A 163 -16.89 -23.25 -37.44
N CYS A 164 -16.04 -24.05 -38.07
CA CYS A 164 -15.37 -25.18 -37.42
C CYS A 164 -14.44 -24.71 -36.30
N MET A 165 -14.34 -25.47 -35.20
CA MET A 165 -13.50 -25.11 -34.04
C MET A 165 -12.07 -24.72 -34.43
N GLY A 166 -11.37 -25.57 -35.18
CA GLY A 166 -9.99 -25.28 -35.64
C GLY A 166 -9.89 -24.06 -36.57
N TYR A 167 -10.91 -23.77 -37.37
CA TYR A 167 -10.94 -22.56 -38.20
C TYR A 167 -11.17 -21.31 -37.34
N CYS A 168 -12.07 -21.38 -36.36
CA CYS A 168 -12.29 -20.33 -35.38
C CYS A 168 -11.02 -20.01 -34.60
N LEU A 169 -10.37 -21.01 -34.01
CA LEU A 169 -9.13 -20.84 -33.25
C LEU A 169 -8.03 -20.20 -34.10
N ASN A 170 -7.86 -20.61 -35.35
CA ASN A 170 -6.86 -20.01 -36.24
C ASN A 170 -7.14 -18.53 -36.54
N VAL A 171 -8.40 -18.15 -36.79
CA VAL A 171 -8.79 -16.75 -37.04
C VAL A 171 -8.64 -15.90 -35.78
N ILE A 172 -9.17 -16.37 -34.64
CA ILE A 172 -9.15 -15.61 -33.39
C ILE A 172 -7.73 -15.49 -32.83
N ARG A 173 -6.91 -16.55 -32.85
CA ARG A 173 -5.48 -16.45 -32.46
C ARG A 173 -4.68 -15.53 -33.37
N GLY A 174 -4.97 -15.51 -34.67
CA GLY A 174 -4.38 -14.54 -35.60
C GLY A 174 -4.78 -13.09 -35.31
N CYS A 175 -6.03 -12.86 -34.90
CA CYS A 175 -6.52 -11.55 -34.46
C CYS A 175 -5.94 -11.10 -33.11
N LEU A 176 -5.65 -12.04 -32.20
CA LEU A 176 -5.15 -11.81 -30.84
C LEU A 176 -3.63 -12.03 -30.70
N ALA A 177 -2.88 -12.08 -31.81
CA ALA A 177 -1.45 -12.41 -31.80
C ALA A 177 -0.65 -11.51 -30.85
N ASN A 178 -0.89 -10.20 -30.88
CA ASN A 178 -0.23 -9.21 -30.00
C ASN A 178 -0.56 -9.42 -28.50
N MET A 179 -1.66 -10.12 -28.16
CA MET A 179 -2.08 -10.38 -26.78
C MET A 179 -1.46 -11.66 -26.25
N ALA A 180 -1.13 -12.61 -27.14
CA ALA A 180 -0.38 -13.79 -26.78
C ALA A 180 1.04 -13.44 -26.27
N GLU A 181 1.63 -12.33 -26.72
CA GLU A 181 2.89 -11.80 -26.19
C GLU A 181 2.77 -11.40 -24.71
N ILE A 182 1.62 -10.82 -24.32
CA ILE A 182 1.33 -10.35 -22.96
C ILE A 182 1.12 -11.51 -21.97
N ASP A 183 0.63 -12.68 -22.43
CA ASP A 183 0.31 -13.82 -21.58
C ASP A 183 1.47 -14.26 -20.67
N SER A 184 2.70 -14.28 -21.21
CA SER A 184 3.89 -14.65 -20.43
C SER A 184 4.16 -13.67 -19.28
N HIS A 185 4.08 -12.37 -19.55
CA HIS A 185 4.26 -11.30 -18.56
C HIS A 185 3.10 -11.24 -17.56
N TRP A 186 1.87 -11.52 -17.99
CA TRP A 186 0.69 -11.58 -17.13
C TRP A 186 0.77 -12.74 -16.12
N ARG A 187 1.19 -13.93 -16.57
CA ARG A 187 1.42 -15.09 -15.68
C ARG A 187 2.48 -14.81 -14.61
N GLU A 188 3.53 -14.09 -14.99
CA GLU A 188 4.59 -13.66 -14.09
C GLU A 188 4.05 -12.64 -13.09
N TYR A 189 3.37 -11.58 -13.56
CA TYR A 189 2.72 -10.57 -12.75
C TYR A 189 1.79 -11.18 -11.67
N VAL A 190 0.91 -12.11 -12.05
CA VAL A 190 0.00 -12.77 -11.10
C VAL A 190 0.77 -13.57 -10.04
N ARG A 191 1.88 -14.22 -10.41
CA ARG A 191 2.73 -14.97 -9.47
C ARG A 191 3.51 -14.04 -8.54
N SER A 192 4.16 -13.01 -9.07
CA SER A 192 4.90 -12.03 -8.27
C SER A 192 3.99 -11.25 -7.31
N LEU A 193 2.76 -10.93 -7.73
CA LEU A 193 1.77 -10.29 -6.85
C LEU A 193 1.33 -11.20 -5.70
N GLU A 194 1.18 -12.50 -5.97
CA GLU A 194 0.95 -13.51 -4.93
C GLU A 194 2.13 -13.59 -3.95
N GLU A 195 3.36 -13.63 -4.44
CA GLU A 195 4.57 -13.64 -3.61
C GLU A 195 4.66 -12.40 -2.71
N VAL A 196 4.40 -11.21 -3.26
CA VAL A 196 4.30 -9.96 -2.48
C VAL A 196 3.19 -10.05 -1.42
N SER A 197 2.00 -10.53 -1.80
CA SER A 197 0.88 -10.74 -0.87
C SER A 197 1.22 -11.70 0.28
N ASN A 198 2.00 -12.74 0.01
CA ASN A 198 2.46 -13.68 1.03
C ASN A 198 3.51 -13.03 1.95
N SER A 199 4.42 -12.21 1.41
CA SER A 199 5.43 -11.47 2.19
C SER A 199 4.84 -10.37 3.10
N MET A 200 3.62 -9.91 2.83
CA MET A 200 2.88 -8.97 3.70
C MET A 200 2.40 -9.61 5.01
N HIS A 201 2.61 -10.91 5.22
CA HIS A 201 2.21 -11.62 6.44
C HIS A 201 3.43 -12.06 7.27
N GLY A 202 3.26 -12.13 8.60
CA GLY A 202 4.27 -12.63 9.54
C GLY A 202 4.67 -11.58 10.57
N SER A 203 5.94 -11.58 10.98
CA SER A 203 6.46 -10.72 12.07
C SER A 203 6.48 -9.22 11.75
N TYR A 204 6.22 -8.83 10.49
CA TYR A 204 6.08 -7.44 10.03
C TYR A 204 4.75 -7.22 9.31
N ASP A 205 3.68 -7.94 9.69
CA ASP A 205 2.34 -7.72 9.12
C ASP A 205 1.89 -6.25 9.31
N VAL A 206 1.42 -5.64 8.22
CA VAL A 206 1.01 -4.23 8.11
C VAL A 206 0.05 -3.83 9.22
N GLU A 207 -0.96 -4.67 9.46
CA GLU A 207 -2.02 -4.41 10.43
C GLU A 207 -1.48 -4.50 11.86
N GLN A 208 -0.64 -5.51 12.12
CA GLN A 208 0.02 -5.66 13.41
C GLN A 208 1.00 -4.53 13.73
N VAL A 209 1.81 -4.08 12.77
CA VAL A 209 2.82 -3.02 12.98
C VAL A 209 2.16 -1.66 13.21
N LEU A 210 1.16 -1.29 12.40
CA LEU A 210 0.46 -0.01 12.59
C LEU A 210 -0.33 0.03 13.88
N LEU A 211 -1.14 -0.99 14.17
CA LEU A 211 -1.98 -0.98 15.36
C LEU A 211 -1.17 -1.04 16.66
N ASN A 212 0.04 -1.62 16.66
CA ASN A 212 0.96 -1.65 17.81
C ASN A 212 1.94 -0.47 17.89
N LEU A 213 1.98 0.44 16.90
CA LEU A 213 2.92 1.57 16.91
C LEU A 213 2.78 2.45 18.15
N HIS A 214 1.55 2.59 18.67
CA HIS A 214 1.30 3.27 19.95
C HIS A 214 2.08 2.65 21.13
N SER A 215 2.21 1.32 21.20
CA SER A 215 2.99 0.64 22.25
C SER A 215 4.47 0.96 22.11
N LEU A 216 5.02 0.95 20.90
CA LEU A 216 6.41 1.34 20.65
C LEU A 216 6.67 2.79 21.08
N VAL A 217 5.73 3.71 20.81
CA VAL A 217 5.80 5.10 21.28
C VAL A 217 5.75 5.18 22.81
N ASN A 218 4.88 4.41 23.47
CA ASN A 218 4.82 4.32 24.93
C ASN A 218 6.17 3.83 25.51
N ASP A 219 6.74 2.76 24.96
CA ASP A 219 8.01 2.19 25.42
C ASP A 219 9.18 3.16 25.22
N ALA A 220 9.19 3.90 24.12
CA ALA A 220 10.14 4.98 23.88
C ALA A 220 10.03 6.10 24.93
N ILE A 221 8.82 6.56 25.24
CA ILE A 221 8.58 7.61 26.26
C ILE A 221 8.97 7.10 27.65
N MET A 222 8.61 5.86 28.02
CA MET A 222 9.02 5.25 29.28
C MET A 222 10.55 5.13 29.39
N HIS A 223 11.24 4.72 28.32
CA HIS A 223 12.70 4.68 28.28
C HIS A 223 13.31 6.08 28.51
N ALA A 224 12.78 7.10 27.85
CA ALA A 224 13.23 8.49 28.02
C ALA A 224 12.94 9.03 29.44
N GLN A 225 11.83 8.63 30.06
CA GLN A 225 11.50 9.00 31.44
C GLN A 225 12.43 8.32 32.46
N ILE A 226 12.72 7.03 32.30
CA ILE A 226 13.57 6.26 33.22
C ILE A 226 15.05 6.68 33.10
N ASN A 227 15.52 6.92 31.88
CA ASN A 227 16.93 7.26 31.62
C ASN A 227 17.20 8.77 31.54
N GLY A 228 16.19 9.61 31.37
CA GLY A 228 16.30 11.08 31.30
C GLY A 228 17.07 11.69 32.47
N PRO A 229 16.73 11.38 33.74
CA PRO A 229 17.48 11.86 34.91
C PRO A 229 18.94 11.39 34.94
N LYS A 230 19.26 10.25 34.33
CA LYS A 230 20.64 9.75 34.18
C LYS A 230 21.36 10.41 33.01
N LEU A 231 20.67 10.75 31.92
CA LEU A 231 21.23 11.50 30.80
C LEU A 231 21.59 12.94 31.21
N SER A 232 20.80 13.55 32.10
CA SER A 232 21.16 14.84 32.73
C SER A 232 22.31 14.77 33.74
N ALA A 233 22.75 13.56 34.15
CA ALA A 233 23.69 13.37 35.25
C ALA A 233 24.98 12.58 34.91
N MET A 234 25.01 11.78 33.83
CA MET A 234 26.01 10.70 33.72
C MET A 234 26.69 10.49 32.35
N TYR A 235 26.37 11.24 31.29
CA TYR A 235 27.16 11.19 30.03
C TYR A 235 27.49 12.56 29.48
N THR A 236 28.14 13.34 30.34
CA THR A 236 29.12 14.42 30.13
C THR A 236 29.36 15.04 31.52
N PRO A 237 30.45 15.78 31.79
CA PRO A 237 30.45 16.64 32.99
C PRO A 237 29.18 17.50 32.95
N GLU A 238 28.52 17.73 34.08
CA GLU A 238 27.18 18.36 34.13
C GLU A 238 27.08 19.61 33.25
N GLU A 239 28.20 20.32 33.14
CA GLU A 239 28.53 21.33 32.14
C GLU A 239 27.97 21.08 30.74
N VAL A 240 28.11 19.93 30.06
CA VAL A 240 27.76 19.88 28.62
C VAL A 240 26.27 19.66 28.38
N PHE A 241 25.60 18.81 29.17
CA PHE A 241 24.13 18.68 29.10
C PHE A 241 23.47 20.01 29.51
N LYS A 242 23.93 20.63 30.61
CA LYS A 242 23.51 21.98 30.99
C LYS A 242 23.87 22.99 29.90
N ASN A 243 25.12 23.15 29.48
CA ASN A 243 25.54 24.15 28.47
C ASN A 243 24.81 24.01 27.12
N LYS A 244 24.47 22.80 26.65
CA LYS A 244 23.64 22.63 25.44
C LYS A 244 22.20 23.12 25.67
N VAL A 245 21.57 22.71 26.77
CA VAL A 245 20.18 23.07 27.12
C VAL A 245 20.04 24.52 27.64
N GLU A 246 21.05 25.05 28.30
CA GLU A 246 21.11 26.42 28.82
C GLU A 246 21.46 27.42 27.71
N ARG A 247 22.20 27.02 26.66
CA ARG A 247 22.29 27.79 25.41
C ARG A 247 20.90 28.09 24.83
N CYS A 248 19.98 27.13 24.92
CA CYS A 248 18.60 27.31 24.47
C CYS A 248 17.84 28.42 25.22
N ARG A 249 18.24 28.78 26.45
CA ARG A 249 17.59 29.86 27.24
C ARG A 249 17.90 31.27 26.72
N SER A 250 18.89 31.46 25.85
CA SER A 250 19.38 32.80 25.47
C SER A 250 18.53 33.53 24.42
N HIS A 251 17.59 32.86 23.75
CA HIS A 251 16.86 33.43 22.60
C HIS A 251 15.48 34.00 22.97
N LYS A 252 15.38 35.34 22.95
CA LYS A 252 14.21 36.14 23.37
C LYS A 252 12.90 35.79 22.64
N ASN A 253 11.87 35.50 23.45
CA ASN A 253 10.45 35.84 23.34
C ASN A 253 9.74 35.92 21.98
N VAL A 254 8.91 34.91 21.69
CA VAL A 254 7.54 35.09 21.17
C VAL A 254 6.60 34.22 22.01
N ARG A 255 5.43 34.75 22.39
CA ARG A 255 4.39 34.04 23.17
C ARG A 255 3.24 33.63 22.26
N LEU A 256 2.69 32.44 22.48
CA LEU A 256 1.41 32.00 21.93
C LEU A 256 0.49 31.56 23.07
N ASN A 257 -0.75 32.06 23.07
CA ASN A 257 -1.81 31.53 23.90
C ASN A 257 -2.59 30.50 23.08
N ALA A 258 -2.70 29.27 23.58
CA ALA A 258 -3.58 28.25 23.02
C ALA A 258 -4.66 27.89 24.05
N LYS A 259 -5.91 28.19 23.71
CA LYS A 259 -7.11 27.60 24.32
C LYS A 259 -7.99 27.12 23.17
N ASP A 260 -8.28 25.83 23.12
CA ASP A 260 -9.64 25.34 23.37
C ASP A 260 -9.68 23.80 23.34
N LEU A 261 -10.52 23.22 24.21
CA LEU A 261 -10.69 21.78 24.39
C LEU A 261 -11.85 21.27 23.53
N VAL A 262 -11.56 20.42 22.53
CA VAL A 262 -12.60 19.68 21.80
C VAL A 262 -12.57 18.21 22.20
N SER A 263 -13.60 17.80 22.97
CA SER A 263 -13.88 16.40 23.28
C SER A 263 -14.60 15.73 22.11
N LEU A 264 -14.01 14.67 21.56
CA LEU A 264 -14.63 13.82 20.55
C LEU A 264 -14.65 12.37 21.02
N LYS A 265 -15.83 11.75 20.90
CA LYS A 265 -16.15 10.41 21.38
C LYS A 265 -15.45 9.33 20.55
N VAL A 266 -15.06 8.26 21.22
CA VAL A 266 -14.48 7.04 20.61
C VAL A 266 -15.57 6.32 19.80
N PRO A 267 -15.36 5.97 18.52
CA PRO A 267 -16.24 5.05 17.81
C PRO A 267 -16.01 3.61 18.29
N PRO A 268 -17.03 2.75 18.32
CA PRO A 268 -16.87 1.35 18.69
C PRO A 268 -16.00 0.61 17.66
N ARG A 269 -15.36 -0.48 18.10
CA ARG A 269 -14.71 -1.45 17.22
C ARG A 269 -15.75 -2.03 16.26
N ASN A 270 -15.69 -1.64 14.99
CA ASN A 270 -16.33 -2.38 13.92
C ASN A 270 -15.46 -3.59 13.58
N THR A 271 -16.09 -4.76 13.48
CA THR A 271 -15.54 -5.92 12.76
C THR A 271 -15.61 -5.66 11.26
N GLU A 272 -14.70 -4.81 10.77
CA GLU A 272 -14.40 -4.72 9.34
C GLU A 272 -13.51 -5.90 8.93
N GLU A 273 -13.59 -6.33 7.67
CA GLU A 273 -12.73 -7.39 7.15
C GLU A 273 -11.26 -6.94 7.20
N SER A 274 -10.41 -7.79 7.80
CA SER A 274 -8.98 -7.49 7.90
C SER A 274 -8.33 -7.37 6.52
N LEU A 275 -7.26 -6.58 6.44
CA LEU A 275 -6.50 -6.41 5.21
C LEU A 275 -6.00 -7.76 4.67
N ALA A 276 -5.68 -8.70 5.57
CA ALA A 276 -5.28 -10.06 5.24
C ALA A 276 -6.41 -10.89 4.59
N SER A 277 -7.66 -10.77 5.05
CA SER A 277 -8.81 -11.48 4.46
C SER A 277 -9.03 -11.03 3.01
N ARG A 278 -9.23 -9.72 2.81
CA ARG A 278 -9.50 -9.11 1.51
C ARG A 278 -8.36 -9.37 0.50
N ARG A 279 -7.11 -9.37 0.97
CA ARG A 279 -5.91 -9.71 0.17
C ARG A 279 -5.93 -11.17 -0.29
N LYS A 280 -6.22 -12.10 0.61
CA LYS A 280 -6.25 -13.55 0.31
C LYS A 280 -7.38 -13.90 -0.66
N GLU A 281 -8.57 -13.32 -0.47
CA GLU A 281 -9.69 -13.49 -1.39
C GLU A 281 -9.35 -12.98 -2.79
N PHE A 282 -8.82 -11.75 -2.90
CA PHE A 282 -8.42 -11.17 -4.18
C PHE A 282 -7.40 -12.03 -4.92
N ILE A 283 -6.33 -12.50 -4.25
CA ILE A 283 -5.32 -13.38 -4.88
C ILE A 283 -5.93 -14.70 -5.32
N ASN A 284 -6.80 -15.31 -4.50
CA ASN A 284 -7.50 -16.54 -4.90
C ASN A 284 -8.37 -16.33 -6.15
N SER A 285 -9.03 -15.18 -6.28
CA SER A 285 -9.80 -14.82 -7.47
C SER A 285 -8.90 -14.57 -8.68
N LEU A 286 -7.83 -13.76 -8.53
CA LEU A 286 -6.91 -13.40 -9.61
C LEU A 286 -6.20 -14.63 -10.21
N ARG A 287 -5.85 -15.64 -9.41
CA ARG A 287 -5.28 -16.91 -9.88
C ARG A 287 -6.14 -17.59 -10.95
N LEU A 288 -7.47 -17.49 -10.88
CA LEU A 288 -8.38 -18.07 -11.89
C LEU A 288 -8.19 -17.42 -13.26
N TYR A 289 -7.69 -16.18 -13.30
CA TYR A 289 -7.41 -15.42 -14.52
C TYR A 289 -5.92 -15.44 -14.91
N GLN A 290 -5.07 -16.24 -14.26
CA GLN A 290 -3.64 -16.32 -14.58
C GLN A 290 -3.39 -16.70 -16.05
N THR A 291 -4.29 -17.47 -16.67
CA THR A 291 -4.17 -17.93 -18.07
C THR A 291 -5.10 -17.18 -19.03
N PHE A 292 -5.62 -16.01 -18.63
CA PHE A 292 -6.67 -15.28 -19.35
C PHE A 292 -6.30 -15.00 -20.82
N TYR A 293 -5.12 -14.42 -21.08
CA TYR A 293 -4.73 -14.02 -22.43
C TYR A 293 -4.48 -15.23 -23.35
N ALA A 294 -3.83 -16.30 -22.88
CA ALA A 294 -3.73 -17.54 -23.65
C ALA A 294 -5.08 -18.22 -23.92
N GLY A 295 -5.99 -18.18 -22.94
CA GLY A 295 -7.30 -18.85 -23.02
C GLY A 295 -8.35 -18.09 -23.84
N LEU A 296 -8.14 -16.80 -24.12
CA LEU A 296 -9.17 -15.92 -24.68
C LEU A 296 -9.73 -16.41 -26.03
N ALA A 297 -8.86 -16.91 -26.92
CA ALA A 297 -9.29 -17.45 -28.21
C ALA A 297 -10.15 -18.71 -28.06
N ASP A 298 -9.74 -19.62 -27.18
CA ASP A 298 -10.44 -20.86 -26.90
C ASP A 298 -11.79 -20.59 -26.21
N HIS A 299 -11.84 -19.66 -25.25
CA HIS A 299 -13.10 -19.23 -24.64
C HIS A 299 -14.08 -18.67 -25.67
N LEU A 300 -13.69 -17.71 -26.50
CA LEU A 300 -14.56 -17.12 -27.54
C LEU A 300 -15.07 -18.15 -28.55
N CYS A 301 -14.21 -19.08 -28.98
CA CYS A 301 -14.58 -20.11 -29.92
C CYS A 301 -15.52 -21.17 -29.30
N VAL A 302 -15.28 -21.58 -28.04
CA VAL A 302 -16.11 -22.59 -27.36
C VAL A 302 -17.46 -22.03 -26.89
N SER A 303 -17.53 -20.79 -26.40
CA SER A 303 -18.77 -20.23 -25.86
C SER A 303 -19.76 -19.77 -26.94
N GLU A 304 -19.27 -19.07 -27.96
CA GLU A 304 -20.11 -18.28 -28.86
C GLU A 304 -19.96 -18.69 -30.33
N LEU A 305 -18.72 -18.73 -30.82
CA LEU A 305 -18.47 -18.65 -32.26
C LEU A 305 -18.50 -20.00 -32.98
N ALA A 306 -17.87 -21.05 -32.45
CA ALA A 306 -17.67 -22.29 -33.18
C ALA A 306 -18.89 -23.24 -33.12
N SER A 307 -18.94 -24.16 -34.09
CA SER A 307 -19.81 -25.33 -34.03
C SER A 307 -19.30 -26.35 -33.01
N SER A 308 -20.21 -27.02 -32.31
CA SER A 308 -19.87 -28.11 -31.38
C SER A 308 -19.31 -29.33 -32.12
N ASP A 309 -18.48 -30.12 -31.43
CA ASP A 309 -17.82 -31.28 -32.03
C ASP A 309 -18.80 -32.30 -32.63
N GLY A 310 -18.47 -32.79 -33.83
CA GLY A 310 -19.26 -33.78 -34.56
C GLY A 310 -20.39 -33.21 -35.42
N LEU A 311 -20.71 -31.91 -35.32
CA LEU A 311 -21.64 -31.23 -36.23
C LEU A 311 -20.93 -30.79 -37.52
N SER A 312 -21.70 -30.67 -38.60
CA SER A 312 -21.23 -30.04 -39.84
C SER A 312 -20.93 -28.56 -39.60
N CYS A 313 -19.81 -28.06 -40.13
CA CYS A 313 -19.29 -26.73 -39.83
C CYS A 313 -18.64 -26.04 -41.03
N TRP A 314 -18.62 -24.71 -41.04
CA TRP A 314 -17.99 -23.89 -42.07
C TRP A 314 -16.47 -23.82 -41.91
N ASN A 315 -15.72 -24.11 -42.96
CA ASN A 315 -14.25 -24.07 -42.95
C ASN A 315 -13.62 -22.84 -43.62
N GLY A 316 -14.42 -21.86 -44.05
CA GLY A 316 -13.96 -20.72 -44.85
C GLY A 316 -14.04 -20.92 -46.37
N ALA A 317 -14.59 -22.03 -46.85
CA ALA A 317 -14.88 -22.28 -48.26
C ALA A 317 -16.18 -23.08 -48.49
N ASP A 318 -16.44 -24.10 -47.66
CA ASP A 318 -17.64 -24.94 -47.71
C ASP A 318 -17.98 -25.52 -46.31
N VAL A 319 -19.08 -26.27 -46.21
CA VAL A 319 -19.53 -26.99 -45.02
C VAL A 319 -18.96 -28.41 -44.99
N VAL A 320 -18.19 -28.74 -43.95
CA VAL A 320 -17.53 -30.04 -43.78
C VAL A 320 -18.02 -30.77 -42.53
N LYS A 321 -18.00 -32.11 -42.53
CA LYS A 321 -18.36 -32.93 -41.35
C LYS A 321 -17.26 -33.00 -40.27
N ARG A 322 -16.00 -32.76 -40.64
CA ARG A 322 -14.85 -32.61 -39.74
C ARG A 322 -13.81 -31.71 -40.41
N PHE A 323 -13.14 -30.86 -39.63
CA PHE A 323 -12.00 -30.07 -40.09
C PHE A 323 -10.76 -30.44 -39.27
N TYR A 324 -9.78 -31.04 -39.92
CA TYR A 324 -8.47 -31.32 -39.33
C TYR A 324 -7.53 -30.16 -39.65
N VAL A 325 -6.89 -29.59 -38.64
CA VAL A 325 -5.83 -28.60 -38.86
C VAL A 325 -4.59 -29.33 -39.39
N LEU A 326 -4.22 -29.04 -40.64
CA LEU A 326 -2.90 -29.35 -41.16
C LEU A 326 -1.90 -28.40 -40.49
N ILE A 327 -1.20 -28.93 -39.48
CA ILE A 327 0.04 -28.32 -38.98
C ILE A 327 1.10 -28.57 -40.06
N VAL A 328 1.69 -27.50 -40.57
CA VAL A 328 2.81 -27.49 -41.54
C VAL A 328 4.05 -26.99 -40.83
#